data_AF-A0A8T4FAP8-F1
#
_entry.id   AF-A0A8T4FAP8-F1
#
_cell.length_a   1.000
_cell.length_b   1.000
_cell.length_c   1.000
_cell.angle_alpha   90.00
_cell.angle_beta   90.00
_cell.angle_gamma   90.00
#
_symmetry.space_group_name_H-M   'P 1'
#
loop_
_entity.id
_entity.type
_entity.pdbx_description
1 polymer ?
#
loop_
_entity_poly.entity_id
_entity_poly.type
_entity_poly.pdbx_seq_one_letter_code
_entity_poly.pdbx_strand_id
1 'polypeptide(L)' 'MEILVALGFAAAVVLLADRLLLALERRGHVNWRRTGRRPVAGDGELSEFSELPRGLDRLLEDSR' A
#
# COMPACT_ATOMS: atom_id res chain seq x y z
N MET A 1 -14.55 -25.51 -38.47
CA MET A 1 -13.15 -25.06 -38.45
C MET A 1 -13.04 -23.55 -38.25
N GLU A 2 -13.71 -22.75 -39.06
CA GLU A 2 -13.66 -21.28 -39.00
C GLU A 2 -14.04 -20.68 -37.63
N ILE A 3 -15.10 -21.19 -37.00
CA ILE A 3 -15.55 -20.75 -35.66
C ILE A 3 -14.48 -21.00 -34.59
N LEU A 4 -13.78 -22.13 -34.67
CA LEU A 4 -12.72 -22.47 -33.71
C LEU A 4 -11.50 -21.56 -33.89
N VAL A 5 -11.19 -21.20 -35.13
CA VAL A 5 -10.12 -20.25 -35.45
C VAL A 5 -10.48 -18.86 -34.95
N ALA A 6 -11.70 -18.39 -35.20
CA ALA A 6 -12.18 -17.09 -34.73
C ALA A 6 -12.20 -17.01 -33.20
N LEU A 7 -12.67 -18.08 -32.54
CA LEU A 7 -12.71 -18.15 -31.07
C LEU A 7 -11.29 -18.19 -30.47
N GLY A 8 -10.39 -18.97 -31.06
CA GLY A 8 -8.99 -19.03 -30.65
C GLY A 8 -8.26 -17.69 -30.84
N PHE A 9 -8.51 -17.00 -31.96
CA PHE A 9 -7.96 -15.68 -32.22
C PHE A 9 -8.48 -14.64 -31.22
N ALA A 10 -9.79 -14.62 -30.95
CA ALA A 10 -10.38 -13.74 -29.95
C ALA A 10 -9.77 -13.96 -28.56
N ALA A 11 -9.64 -15.23 -28.14
CA ALA A 11 -9.02 -15.58 -26.87
C ALA A 11 -7.54 -15.15 -26.80
N ALA A 12 -6.78 -15.36 -27.88
CA ALA A 12 -5.39 -14.95 -27.96
C ALA A 12 -5.21 -13.43 -27.87
N VAL A 13 -6.05 -12.66 -28.57
CA VAL A 13 -6.03 -11.18 -28.54
C VAL A 13 -6.34 -10.67 -27.13
N VAL A 14 -7.36 -11.23 -26.46
CA VAL A 14 -7.70 -10.86 -25.08
C VAL A 14 -6.55 -11.16 -24.11
N LEU A 15 -5.95 -12.34 -24.21
CA LEU A 15 -4.80 -12.71 -23.38
C LEU A 15 -3.59 -11.80 -23.61
N LEU A 16 -3.33 -11.41 -24.86
CA LEU A 16 -2.22 -10.52 -25.19
C LEU A 16 -2.47 -9.11 -24.65
N ALA A 17 -3.70 -8.60 -24.77
CA ALA A 17 -4.09 -7.30 -24.23
C ALA A 17 -3.98 -7.25 -22.71
N ASP A 18 -4.46 -8.29 -22.01
CA ASP A 18 -4.34 -8.42 -20.55
C ASP A 18 -2.88 -8.41 -20.09
N ARG A 19 -2.02 -9.18 -20.76
CA ARG A 19 -0.59 -9.23 -20.44
C ARG A 19 0.14 -7.93 -20.78
N LEU A 20 -0.26 -7.24 -21.85
CA LEU A 20 0.28 -5.94 -22.19
C LEU A 20 -0.13 -4.88 -21.16
N LEU A 21 -1.38 -4.89 -20.72
CA LEU A 21 -1.88 -4.01 -19.66
C LEU A 21 -1.12 -4.22 -18.35
N LEU A 22 -0.95 -5.48 -17.94
CA LEU A 22 -0.13 -5.85 -16.78
C LEU A 22 1.35 -5.47 -16.95
N ALA A 23 1.91 -5.57 -18.17
CA ALA A 23 3.27 -5.16 -18.45
C ALA A 23 3.45 -3.63 -18.41
N LEU A 24 2.44 -2.88 -18.86
CA LEU A 24 2.39 -1.42 -18.79
C LEU A 24 2.24 -0.96 -17.34
N GLU A 25 1.36 -1.61 -16.58
CA GLU A 25 1.21 -1.38 -15.14
C GLU A 25 2.53 -1.70 -14.42
N ARG A 26 3.19 -2.82 -14.74
CA ARG A 26 4.53 -3.11 -14.20
C ARG A 26 5.56 -2.05 -14.61
N ARG A 27 5.59 -1.57 -15.85
CA ARG A 27 6.53 -0.51 -16.26
C ARG A 27 6.26 0.84 -15.56
N GLY A 28 5.00 1.16 -15.27
CA GLY A 28 4.62 2.35 -14.49
C GLY A 28 4.79 2.19 -12.97
N HIS A 29 4.67 0.97 -12.44
CA HIS A 29 4.60 0.69 -11.00
C HIS A 29 5.93 0.16 -10.40
N VAL A 30 6.91 -0.24 -11.23
CA VAL A 30 8.19 -0.79 -10.74
C VAL A 30 9.14 0.26 -10.16
N ASN A 31 8.87 1.57 -10.34
CA ASN A 31 9.64 2.61 -9.63
C ASN A 31 8.91 3.30 -8.45
N TRP A 32 7.63 3.00 -8.23
CA TRP A 32 6.88 3.60 -7.12
C TRP A 32 7.02 2.79 -5.82
N ARG A 33 7.01 1.45 -5.92
CA ARG A 33 7.04 0.57 -4.72
C ARG A 33 8.42 0.42 -4.08
N ARG A 34 9.46 1.09 -4.60
CA ARG A 34 10.81 1.10 -3.98
C ARG A 34 11.31 2.48 -3.55
N THR A 35 10.50 3.53 -3.76
CA THR A 35 10.78 4.89 -3.26
C THR A 35 9.87 5.25 -2.08
N GLY A 36 9.11 4.27 -1.55
CA GLY A 36 8.35 4.38 -0.31
C GLY A 36 9.09 3.88 0.94
N ARG A 37 10.30 3.30 0.80
CA ARG A 37 11.24 3.15 1.92
C ARG A 37 12.15 4.37 1.98
N ARG A 38 11.55 5.53 2.19
CA ARG A 38 12.24 6.48 3.07
C ARG A 38 12.18 5.81 4.45
N PRO A 39 13.30 5.47 5.10
CA PRO A 39 13.23 5.20 6.53
C PRO A 39 12.59 6.45 7.14
N VAL A 40 11.43 6.27 7.76
CA VAL A 40 10.93 7.23 8.74
C VAL A 40 11.93 7.14 9.89
N ALA A 41 13.03 7.89 9.74
CA ALA A 41 13.73 8.46 10.87
C ALA A 41 12.78 9.56 11.39
N GLY A 42 12.41 9.47 12.66
CA GLY A 42 11.34 10.26 13.26
C GLY A 42 10.36 9.44 14.08
N ASP A 43 10.84 8.52 14.90
CA ASP A 43 10.63 8.63 16.35
C ASP A 43 9.90 9.92 16.77
N GLY A 44 8.61 9.83 17.11
CA GLY A 44 7.93 10.98 17.72
C GLY A 44 6.42 10.88 17.91
N GLU A 45 5.63 10.41 16.95
CA GLU A 45 4.18 10.71 16.99
C GLU A 45 3.26 9.67 17.65
N LEU A 46 3.79 8.52 18.08
CA LEU A 46 2.98 7.52 18.81
C LEU A 46 3.35 7.38 20.29
N SER A 47 4.28 8.20 20.79
CA SER A 47 4.69 8.21 22.20
C SER A 47 4.07 9.35 23.03
N GLU A 48 3.49 10.37 22.37
CA GLU A 48 2.99 11.59 23.03
C GLU A 48 1.59 11.41 23.66
N PHE A 49 0.84 10.38 23.26
CA PHE A 49 -0.50 10.10 23.81
C PHE A 49 -0.51 9.02 24.91
N SER A 50 0.61 8.33 25.17
CA SER A 50 0.72 7.36 26.26
C SER A 50 1.44 7.88 27.50
N GLU A 51 2.04 9.07 27.46
CA GLU A 51 2.50 9.76 28.66
C GLU A 51 1.33 10.55 29.25
N LEU A 52 0.48 9.84 30.02
CA LEU A 52 -0.27 10.48 31.08
C LEU A 52 0.73 11.36 31.88
N PRO A 53 0.48 12.67 32.07
CA PRO A 53 1.46 13.53 32.73
C PRO A 53 1.74 12.96 34.11
N ARG A 54 3.00 12.56 34.39
CA ARG A 54 3.47 11.95 35.65
C ARG A 54 3.27 12.83 36.91
N GLY A 55 2.50 13.91 36.81
CA GLY A 55 2.08 14.78 37.90
C GLY A 55 0.59 14.67 38.24
N LEU A 56 -0.22 13.92 37.47
CA LEU A 56 -1.66 13.81 37.73
C LEU A 56 -1.96 12.99 39.00
N ASP A 57 -1.08 12.05 39.35
CA ASP A 57 -1.19 11.27 40.59
C ASP A 57 -1.21 12.17 41.83
N ARG A 58 -0.47 13.28 41.82
CA ARG A 58 -0.46 14.25 42.92
C ARG A 58 -1.72 15.11 43.01
N LEU A 59 -2.43 15.30 41.90
CA LEU A 59 -3.68 16.08 41.87
C LEU A 59 -4.89 15.24 42.29
N LEU A 60 -4.85 13.92 42.09
CA LEU A 60 -5.87 12.99 42.57
C LEU A 60 -5.74 12.70 44.06
N GLU A 61 -4.55 12.79 44.64
CA GLU A 61 -4.32 12.60 46.07
C GLU A 61 -4.86 13.77 46.93
N ASP A 62 -4.81 15.00 46.42
CA ASP A 62 -5.28 16.21 47.13
C ASP A 62 -6.81 16.38 47.12
N SER A 63 -7.53 15.53 46.39
CA SER A 63 -8.99 15.58 46.25
C SER A 63 -9.73 14.54 47.13
N ARG A 64 -9.05 13.90 48.09
CA ARG A 64 -9.65 13.02 49.11
C ARG A 64 -9.53 13.63 50.50
#